data_AF-A0A7S3GQY9-F1
#
_entry.id   AF-A0A7S3GQY9-F1
#
_cell.length_a   1.000
_cell.length_b   1.000
_cell.length_c   1.000
_cell.angle_alpha   90.00
_cell.angle_beta   90.00
_cell.angle_gamma   90.00
#
_symmetry.space_group_name_H-M   'P 1'
#
loop_
_entity.id
_entity.type
_entity.pdbx_description
1 polymer ?
#
loop_
_entity_poly.entity_id
_entity_poly.type
_entity_poly.pdbx_seq_one_letter_code
_entity_poly.pdbx_strand_id
1 'polypeptide(L)'
;VGAWNVLYLYLNHKKFEDNCARFPATVRAINEAFPRQYSHAFFSALTPGSHILKHHGPSNRMLRVWLPICGLEGFRLRVGDTIVQPNAGEAFIWDHSFEHEAWHEGDETRVVLIVDIWHPDLTEPEVKFLGTLQSCRLRAGRALVERAAAEQEERGVGRDPQDATYFEIVEKARHLLTDDDWWIVRAERDPTTRPT
;
A
#
# COMPACT_ATOMS: atom_id res chain seq x y z
N VAL A 1 12.72 -17.74 4.41
CA VAL A 1 12.31 -16.35 4.71
C VAL A 1 11.59 -15.87 3.47
N GLY A 2 10.32 -15.46 3.60
CA GLY A 2 9.57 -14.93 2.46
C GLY A 2 9.90 -13.47 2.18
N ALA A 3 9.73 -13.03 0.94
CA ALA A 3 9.89 -11.64 0.52
C ALA A 3 8.53 -10.99 0.28
N TRP A 4 8.45 -9.69 0.61
CA TRP A 4 7.26 -8.85 0.44
C TRP A 4 7.67 -7.55 -0.24
N ASN A 5 6.99 -7.18 -1.33
CA ASN A 5 7.19 -5.91 -2.00
C ASN A 5 5.84 -5.29 -2.40
N VAL A 6 5.84 -3.97 -2.59
CA VAL A 6 4.65 -3.18 -2.91
C VAL A 6 4.94 -2.17 -4.02
N LEU A 7 3.98 -2.03 -4.94
CA LEU A 7 3.98 -0.97 -5.96
C LEU A 7 2.84 0.01 -5.66
N TYR A 8 3.19 1.20 -5.16
CA TYR A 8 2.21 2.24 -4.84
C TYR A 8 1.67 2.93 -6.10
N LEU A 9 0.35 3.09 -6.15
CA LEU A 9 -0.35 4.02 -7.04
C LEU A 9 -0.63 5.32 -6.28
N TYR A 10 -1.14 5.19 -5.05
CA TYR A 10 -1.42 6.28 -4.12
C TYR A 10 -0.86 5.96 -2.73
N LEU A 11 -0.23 6.94 -2.09
CA LEU A 11 0.15 6.87 -0.69
C LEU A 11 -0.03 8.25 -0.03
N ASN A 12 -1.04 8.37 0.82
CA ASN A 12 -1.46 9.64 1.40
C ASN A 12 -1.70 10.68 0.28
N HIS A 13 -1.03 11.83 0.33
CA HIS A 13 -1.18 12.89 -0.68
C HIS A 13 -0.31 12.67 -1.94
N LYS A 14 0.45 11.58 -2.02
CA LYS A 14 1.33 11.31 -3.16
C LYS A 14 0.65 10.35 -4.13
N LYS A 15 0.49 10.82 -5.37
CA LYS A 15 0.20 10.00 -6.54
C LYS A 15 1.52 9.65 -7.23
N PHE A 16 1.77 8.37 -7.46
CA PHE A 16 2.99 7.90 -8.14
C PHE A 16 2.72 7.88 -9.64
N GLU A 17 2.98 9.01 -10.32
CA GLU A 17 2.57 9.21 -11.71
C GLU A 17 3.10 8.13 -12.67
N ASP A 18 4.38 7.75 -12.56
CA ASP A 18 4.97 6.70 -13.40
C ASP A 18 4.28 5.35 -13.22
N ASN A 19 3.92 5.00 -11.98
CA ASN A 19 3.18 3.78 -11.68
C ASN A 19 1.74 3.87 -12.18
N CYS A 20 1.06 4.99 -11.93
CA CYS A 20 -0.30 5.22 -12.43
C CYS A 20 -0.37 5.14 -13.97
N ALA A 21 0.63 5.66 -14.68
CA ALA A 21 0.71 5.63 -16.14
C ALA A 21 0.84 4.20 -16.70
N ARG A 22 1.41 3.26 -15.92
CA ARG A 22 1.49 1.83 -16.29
C ARG A 22 0.15 1.09 -16.11
N PHE A 23 -0.74 1.59 -15.25
CA PHE A 23 -2.01 0.95 -14.91
C PHE A 23 -3.22 1.91 -15.05
N PRO A 24 -3.43 2.54 -16.23
CA PRO A 24 -4.46 3.57 -16.39
C PRO A 24 -5.88 3.02 -16.22
N ALA A 25 -6.12 1.75 -16.59
CA ALA A 25 -7.41 1.10 -16.40
C ALA A 25 -7.71 0.86 -14.92
N THR A 26 -6.72 0.37 -14.15
CA THR A 26 -6.83 0.18 -12.71
C THR A 26 -7.08 1.50 -11.99
N VAL A 27 -6.34 2.56 -12.34
CA VAL A 27 -6.51 3.90 -11.76
C VAL A 27 -7.94 4.42 -11.99
N ARG A 28 -8.46 4.28 -13.21
CA ARG A 28 -9.85 4.66 -13.50
C ARG A 28 -10.84 3.85 -12.67
N ALA A 29 -10.70 2.53 -12.65
CA ALA A 29 -11.59 1.64 -11.90
C ALA A 29 -11.61 1.98 -10.39
N ILE A 30 -10.45 2.28 -9.80
CA ILE A 30 -10.37 2.71 -8.38
C ILE A 30 -11.17 3.99 -8.17
N ASN A 31 -10.97 5.01 -9.01
CA ASN A 31 -11.63 6.30 -8.84
C ASN A 31 -13.15 6.22 -9.06
N GLU A 32 -13.61 5.36 -9.97
CA GLU A 32 -15.03 5.13 -10.25
C GLU A 32 -15.70 4.30 -9.15
N ALA A 33 -15.07 3.21 -8.71
CA ALA A 33 -15.64 2.30 -7.72
C ALA A 33 -15.56 2.86 -6.29
N PHE A 34 -14.53 3.64 -5.97
CA PHE A 34 -14.25 4.12 -4.63
C PHE A 34 -14.07 5.65 -4.60
N PRO A 35 -15.16 6.43 -4.78
CA PRO A 35 -15.10 7.89 -4.75
C PRO A 35 -14.63 8.43 -3.39
N ARG A 36 -14.75 7.64 -2.31
CA ARG A 36 -14.26 7.95 -0.95
C ARG A 36 -12.95 7.22 -0.61
N GLN A 37 -12.09 6.96 -1.59
CA GLN A 37 -10.80 6.30 -1.36
C GLN A 37 -9.88 7.15 -0.47
N TYR A 38 -9.12 6.49 0.40
CA TYR A 38 -8.27 7.09 1.44
C TYR A 38 -6.95 7.68 0.88
N SER A 39 -6.80 7.75 -0.44
CA SER A 39 -5.54 8.06 -1.14
C SER A 39 -4.42 7.09 -0.78
N HIS A 40 -4.78 5.83 -0.65
CA HIS A 40 -3.85 4.74 -0.38
C HIS A 40 -4.27 3.52 -1.20
N ALA A 41 -3.53 3.25 -2.27
CA ALA A 41 -3.73 2.09 -3.12
C ALA A 41 -2.42 1.60 -3.72
N PHE A 42 -2.24 0.29 -3.75
CA PHE A 42 -1.00 -0.35 -4.17
C PHE A 42 -1.22 -1.82 -4.54
N PHE A 43 -0.35 -2.35 -5.37
CA PHE A 43 -0.22 -3.79 -5.54
C PHE A 43 0.72 -4.33 -4.47
N SER A 44 0.35 -5.45 -3.85
CA SER A 44 1.15 -6.16 -2.85
C SER A 44 1.51 -7.53 -3.37
N ALA A 45 2.80 -7.83 -3.47
CA ALA A 45 3.34 -9.10 -3.92
C ALA A 45 4.02 -9.85 -2.77
N LEU A 46 3.72 -11.13 -2.57
CA LEU A 46 4.29 -11.93 -1.47
C LEU A 46 4.75 -13.30 -2.00
N THR A 47 5.99 -13.69 -1.72
CA THR A 47 6.56 -14.96 -2.20
C THR A 47 5.98 -16.17 -1.45
N PRO A 48 6.04 -17.37 -2.05
CA PRO A 48 5.84 -18.65 -1.38
C PRO A 48 6.51 -18.78 0.00
N GLY A 49 5.84 -19.49 0.91
CA GLY A 49 6.32 -19.77 2.27
C GLY A 49 6.33 -18.56 3.21
N SER A 50 5.69 -17.46 2.82
CA SER A 50 5.62 -16.24 3.64
C SER A 50 4.56 -16.34 4.73
N HIS A 51 4.89 -15.78 5.89
CA HIS A 51 3.94 -15.60 7.00
C HIS A 51 4.08 -14.17 7.52
N ILE A 52 3.03 -13.37 7.32
CA ILE A 52 2.88 -12.05 7.90
C ILE A 52 2.30 -12.24 9.30
N LEU A 53 3.11 -11.94 10.31
CA LEU A 53 2.76 -12.12 11.72
C LEU A 53 1.56 -11.25 12.13
N LYS A 54 0.94 -11.64 13.24
CA LYS A 54 -0.16 -10.90 13.88
C LYS A 54 0.18 -9.44 14.10
N HIS A 55 -0.66 -8.56 13.58
CA HIS A 55 -0.52 -7.12 13.75
C HIS A 55 -1.87 -6.42 13.61
N HIS A 56 -1.86 -5.11 13.84
CA HIS A 56 -3.00 -4.22 13.65
C HIS A 56 -2.65 -3.13 12.65
N GLY A 57 -3.69 -2.68 11.95
CA GLY A 57 -3.66 -1.45 11.18
C GLY A 57 -3.46 -0.22 12.07
N PRO A 58 -2.97 0.89 11.49
CA PRO A 58 -2.68 2.10 12.24
C PRO A 58 -3.96 2.84 12.69
N SER A 59 -5.13 2.55 12.13
CA SER A 59 -6.36 3.27 12.43
C SER A 59 -7.62 2.53 11.96
N ASN A 60 -8.71 2.66 12.71
CA ASN A 60 -10.07 2.23 12.35
C ASN A 60 -10.85 3.26 11.49
N ARG A 61 -10.21 4.35 11.09
CA ARG A 61 -10.84 5.40 10.25
C ARG A 61 -11.00 4.99 8.79
N MET A 62 -10.43 3.86 8.41
CA MET A 62 -10.45 3.35 7.04
C MET A 62 -10.70 1.84 7.05
N LEU A 63 -11.38 1.38 6.02
CA LEU A 63 -11.51 -0.04 5.70
C LEU A 63 -10.56 -0.39 4.55
N ARG A 64 -10.16 -1.65 4.48
CA ARG A 64 -9.24 -2.16 3.46
C ARG A 64 -10.00 -3.03 2.47
N VAL A 65 -9.93 -2.67 1.20
CA VAL A 65 -10.46 -3.44 0.08
C VAL A 65 -9.32 -4.25 -0.53
N TRP A 66 -9.49 -5.56 -0.62
CA TRP A 66 -8.57 -6.46 -1.32
C TRP A 66 -9.24 -7.00 -2.57
N LEU A 67 -8.55 -6.87 -3.70
CA LEU A 67 -8.86 -7.57 -4.95
C LEU A 67 -7.69 -8.52 -5.25
N PRO A 68 -7.84 -9.81 -4.93
CA PRO A 68 -6.84 -10.83 -5.26
C PRO A 68 -6.73 -11.02 -6.78
N ILE A 69 -5.50 -11.13 -7.29
CA ILE A 69 -5.25 -11.18 -8.74
C ILE A 69 -4.74 -12.56 -9.16
N CYS A 70 -3.63 -13.04 -8.59
CA CYS A 70 -3.00 -14.30 -8.98
C CYS A 70 -2.14 -14.90 -7.85
N GLY A 71 -1.67 -16.14 -8.04
CA GLY A 71 -0.81 -16.86 -7.10
C GLY A 71 -1.48 -17.11 -5.73
N LEU A 72 -2.78 -17.40 -5.72
CA LEU A 72 -3.60 -17.44 -4.49
C LEU A 72 -3.70 -18.83 -3.87
N GLU A 73 -3.11 -19.86 -4.48
CA GLU A 73 -3.08 -21.19 -3.88
C GLU A 73 -2.36 -21.13 -2.52
N GLY A 74 -2.95 -21.76 -1.50
CA GLY A 74 -2.41 -21.72 -0.14
C GLY A 74 -2.43 -20.35 0.55
N PHE A 75 -3.03 -19.31 -0.07
CA PHE A 75 -3.14 -17.99 0.54
C PHE A 75 -4.33 -17.93 1.52
N ARG A 76 -4.05 -17.55 2.76
CA ARG A 76 -5.05 -17.38 3.83
C ARG A 76 -4.85 -16.06 4.56
N LEU A 77 -5.95 -15.42 4.93
CA LEU A 77 -5.98 -14.24 5.79
C LEU A 77 -6.84 -14.55 7.01
N ARG A 78 -6.35 -14.29 8.21
CA ARG A 78 -7.19 -14.22 9.42
C ARG A 78 -7.45 -12.76 9.77
N VAL A 79 -8.69 -12.42 10.07
CA VAL A 79 -9.11 -11.13 10.64
C VAL A 79 -9.97 -11.40 11.86
N GLY A 80 -9.48 -11.01 13.05
CA GLY A 80 -10.10 -11.43 14.32
C GLY A 80 -10.21 -12.96 14.38
N ASP A 81 -11.43 -13.47 14.54
CA ASP A 81 -11.68 -14.92 14.62
C ASP A 81 -12.07 -15.55 13.27
N THR A 82 -12.09 -14.76 12.18
CA THR A 82 -12.51 -15.24 10.85
C THR A 82 -11.31 -15.53 9.97
N ILE A 83 -11.31 -16.70 9.33
CA ILE A 83 -10.35 -17.02 8.26
C ILE A 83 -11.03 -16.86 6.90
N VAL A 84 -10.36 -16.13 6.01
CA VAL A 84 -10.75 -15.87 4.64
C VAL A 84 -9.76 -16.57 3.72
N GLN A 85 -10.29 -17.27 2.71
CA GLN A 85 -9.53 -17.85 1.59
C GLN A 85 -9.88 -17.07 0.32
N PRO A 86 -9.04 -16.11 -0.10
CA PRO A 86 -9.41 -15.20 -1.18
C PRO A 86 -9.37 -15.87 -2.56
N ASN A 87 -10.35 -15.55 -3.41
CA ASN A 87 -10.42 -16.01 -4.80
C ASN A 87 -10.01 -14.91 -5.78
N ALA A 88 -9.44 -15.30 -6.92
CA ALA A 88 -9.02 -14.37 -7.96
C ALA A 88 -10.23 -13.61 -8.54
N GLY A 89 -10.12 -12.30 -8.66
CA GLY A 89 -11.18 -11.43 -9.20
C GLY A 89 -12.33 -11.14 -8.23
N GLU A 90 -12.36 -11.72 -7.04
CA GLU A 90 -13.41 -11.49 -6.04
C GLU A 90 -12.93 -10.49 -4.99
N ALA A 91 -13.37 -9.23 -5.12
CA ALA A 91 -13.04 -8.21 -4.15
C ALA A 91 -13.79 -8.43 -2.82
N PHE A 92 -13.11 -8.16 -1.71
CA PHE A 92 -13.72 -8.14 -0.38
C PHE A 92 -13.19 -6.98 0.47
N ILE A 93 -13.97 -6.60 1.48
CA ILE A 93 -13.69 -5.45 2.35
C ILE A 93 -13.58 -5.95 3.79
N TRP A 94 -12.59 -5.45 4.52
CA TRP A 94 -12.38 -5.80 5.91
C TRP A 94 -11.79 -4.63 6.70
N ASP A 95 -12.03 -4.62 8.01
CA ASP A 95 -11.42 -3.65 8.91
C ASP A 95 -10.06 -4.17 9.38
N HIS A 96 -9.00 -3.59 8.83
CA HIS A 96 -7.64 -3.99 9.17
C HIS A 96 -7.13 -3.41 10.50
N SER A 97 -7.94 -2.64 11.23
CA SER A 97 -7.63 -2.26 12.62
C SER A 97 -7.79 -3.43 13.59
N PHE A 98 -8.57 -4.45 13.25
CA PHE A 98 -8.61 -5.71 13.98
C PHE A 98 -7.29 -6.47 13.83
N GLU A 99 -6.98 -7.33 14.80
CA GLU A 99 -5.79 -8.17 14.73
C GLU A 99 -5.91 -9.09 13.51
N HIS A 100 -4.86 -9.13 12.68
CA HIS A 100 -4.84 -9.94 11.48
C HIS A 100 -3.44 -10.49 11.18
N GLU A 101 -3.42 -11.59 10.45
CA GLU A 101 -2.21 -12.28 9.99
C GLU A 101 -2.50 -12.98 8.66
N ALA A 102 -1.47 -13.22 7.85
CA ALA A 102 -1.62 -13.82 6.53
C ALA A 102 -0.53 -14.86 6.25
N TRP A 103 -0.92 -15.95 5.62
CA TRP A 103 -0.03 -17.02 5.20
C TRP A 103 -0.11 -17.18 3.70
N HIS A 104 1.03 -17.48 3.09
CA HIS A 104 1.09 -17.84 1.69
C HIS A 104 1.90 -19.13 1.52
N GLU A 105 1.19 -20.25 1.48
CA GLU A 105 1.75 -21.61 1.45
C GLU A 105 1.80 -22.21 0.03
N GLY A 106 1.33 -21.46 -0.98
CA GLY A 106 1.45 -21.84 -2.39
C GLY A 106 2.87 -21.76 -2.92
N ASP A 107 3.03 -22.08 -4.20
CA ASP A 107 4.31 -22.18 -4.92
C ASP A 107 4.57 -21.02 -5.91
N GLU A 108 3.58 -20.18 -6.18
CA GLU A 108 3.70 -18.98 -7.00
C GLU A 108 3.68 -17.69 -6.17
N THR A 109 4.22 -16.58 -6.68
CA THR A 109 4.09 -15.27 -6.02
C THR A 109 2.63 -14.80 -6.04
N ARG A 110 2.04 -14.52 -4.87
CA ARG A 110 0.69 -13.95 -4.80
C ARG A 110 0.71 -12.46 -5.07
N VAL A 111 -0.26 -11.97 -5.82
CA VAL A 111 -0.47 -10.52 -6.04
C VAL A 111 -1.90 -10.13 -5.68
N VAL A 112 -2.03 -9.07 -4.88
CA VAL A 112 -3.31 -8.49 -4.47
C VAL A 112 -3.27 -6.98 -4.73
N LEU A 113 -4.32 -6.43 -5.35
CA LEU A 113 -4.55 -4.99 -5.35
C LEU A 113 -5.23 -4.58 -4.05
N ILE A 114 -4.66 -3.61 -3.36
CA ILE A 114 -5.16 -3.08 -2.09
C ILE A 114 -5.59 -1.63 -2.31
N VAL A 115 -6.78 -1.29 -1.84
CA VAL A 115 -7.32 0.08 -1.80
C VAL A 115 -7.90 0.32 -0.42
N ASP A 116 -7.44 1.36 0.28
CA ASP A 116 -8.09 1.77 1.53
C ASP A 116 -9.16 2.82 1.23
N ILE A 117 -10.28 2.73 1.94
CA ILE A 117 -11.44 3.65 1.82
C ILE A 117 -11.77 4.24 3.18
N TRP A 118 -12.26 5.48 3.24
CA TRP A 118 -12.76 6.04 4.50
C TRP A 118 -13.87 5.18 5.07
N HIS A 119 -13.87 4.99 6.40
CA HIS A 119 -14.91 4.22 7.09
C HIS A 119 -16.30 4.82 6.76
N PRO A 120 -17.30 4.01 6.39
CA PRO A 120 -18.58 4.52 5.89
C PRO A 120 -19.32 5.39 6.92
N ASP A 121 -19.17 5.08 8.21
CA ASP A 121 -19.79 5.85 9.30
C ASP A 121 -19.20 7.25 9.51
N LEU A 122 -18.05 7.56 8.88
CA LEU A 122 -17.52 8.92 8.91
C LEU A 122 -18.33 9.82 7.97
N THR A 123 -18.80 10.93 8.51
CA THR A 123 -19.46 11.98 7.74
C THR A 123 -18.48 12.73 6.83
N GLU A 124 -18.98 13.41 5.79
CA GLU A 124 -18.14 14.22 4.91
C GLU A 124 -17.33 15.32 5.65
N PRO A 125 -17.89 16.05 6.64
CA PRO A 125 -17.11 16.96 7.47
C PRO A 125 -15.98 16.27 8.25
N GLU A 126 -16.21 15.07 8.79
CA GLU A 126 -15.19 14.30 9.50
C GLU A 126 -14.08 13.84 8.57
N VAL A 127 -14.42 13.30 7.39
CA VAL A 127 -13.45 12.94 6.36
C VAL A 127 -12.61 14.14 5.95
N LYS A 128 -13.24 15.29 5.71
CA LYS A 128 -12.52 16.54 5.37
C LYS A 128 -11.60 16.99 6.50
N PHE A 129 -12.07 16.94 7.75
CA PHE A 129 -11.28 17.31 8.92
C PHE A 129 -10.07 16.39 9.11
N LEU A 130 -10.29 15.08 9.08
CA LEU A 130 -9.25 14.06 9.23
C LEU A 130 -8.22 14.12 8.09
N GLY A 131 -8.69 14.28 6.84
CA GLY A 131 -7.81 14.51 5.69
C GLY A 131 -6.98 15.78 5.86
N THR A 132 -7.58 16.87 6.34
CA THR A 132 -6.86 18.12 6.62
C THR A 132 -5.78 17.92 7.70
N LEU A 133 -6.10 17.22 8.80
CA LEU A 133 -5.13 16.90 9.84
C LEU A 133 -3.95 16.08 9.31
N GLN A 134 -4.22 15.08 8.47
CA GLN A 134 -3.20 14.26 7.84
C GLN A 134 -2.28 15.11 6.94
N SER A 135 -2.85 16.01 6.13
CA SER A 135 -2.08 16.95 5.31
C SER A 135 -1.27 17.93 6.15
N CYS A 136 -1.83 18.44 7.26
CA CYS A 136 -1.10 19.33 8.17
C CYS A 136 0.09 18.62 8.83
N ARG A 137 -0.10 17.38 9.30
CA ARG A 137 0.99 16.59 9.90
C ARG A 137 2.13 16.35 8.91
N LEU A 138 1.82 16.04 7.66
CA LEU A 138 2.82 15.82 6.61
C LEU A 138 3.55 17.12 6.24
N ARG A 139 2.83 18.25 6.12
CA ARG A 139 3.44 19.57 5.87
C ARG A 139 4.33 20.01 7.04
N ALA A 140 3.88 19.82 8.27
CA ALA A 140 4.68 20.13 9.46
C ALA A 140 5.95 19.28 9.50
N GLY A 141 5.84 17.96 9.26
CA GLY A 141 7.00 17.08 9.17
C GLY A 141 8.00 17.53 8.10
N ARG A 142 7.51 17.88 6.90
CA ARG A 142 8.36 18.41 5.81
C ARG A 142 9.05 19.72 6.21
N ALA A 143 8.32 20.68 6.76
CA ALA A 143 8.86 21.96 7.17
C ALA A 143 9.90 21.83 8.29
N LEU A 144 9.72 20.88 9.22
CA LEU A 144 10.71 20.60 10.26
C LEU A 144 12.02 20.06 9.66
N VAL A 145 11.94 19.14 8.70
CA VAL A 145 13.15 18.62 8.04
C VAL A 145 13.84 19.69 7.19
N GLU A 146 13.07 20.50 6.45
CA GLU A 146 13.63 21.61 5.65
C GLU A 146 14.33 22.65 6.53
N ARG A 147 13.75 22.99 7.70
CA ARG A 147 14.38 23.89 8.68
C ARG A 147 15.66 23.29 9.27
N ALA A 148 15.63 22.01 9.65
CA ALA A 148 16.81 21.32 10.16
C ALA A 148 17.95 21.30 9.13
N ALA A 149 17.63 21.07 7.85
CA ALA A 149 18.62 21.11 6.77
C ALA A 149 19.22 22.52 6.58
N ALA A 150 18.39 23.57 6.61
CA ALA A 150 18.85 24.96 6.48
C ALA A 150 19.75 25.38 7.67
N GLU A 151 19.40 25.00 8.91
CA GLU A 151 20.21 25.28 10.09
C GLU A 151 21.58 24.58 10.06
N GLN A 152 21.66 23.37 9.47
CA GLN A 152 22.94 22.67 9.27
C GLN A 152 23.83 23.37 8.24
N GLU A 153 23.24 23.80 7.12
CA GLU A 153 23.95 24.52 6.07
C GLU A 153 24.50 25.86 6.58
N GLU A 154 23.71 26.64 7.34
CA GLU A 154 24.16 27.90 7.97
C GLU A 154 25.31 27.69 8.97
N ARG A 155 25.34 26.54 9.66
CA ARG A 155 26.42 26.20 10.61
C ARG A 155 27.69 25.67 9.92
N GLY A 156 27.69 25.57 8.59
CA GLY A 156 28.81 25.00 7.83
C GLY A 156 29.03 23.51 8.12
N VAL A 157 28.06 22.85 8.75
CA VAL A 157 28.08 21.41 9.02
C VAL A 157 27.37 20.77 7.83
N GLY A 158 28.10 19.99 7.03
CA GLY A 158 27.49 19.24 5.93
C GLY A 158 26.32 18.41 6.44
N ARG A 159 25.23 18.36 5.66
CA ARG A 159 24.00 17.65 6.02
C ARG A 159 24.32 16.24 6.51
N ASP A 160 23.85 15.87 7.70
CA ASP A 160 24.04 14.52 8.22
C ASP A 160 23.36 13.53 7.25
N PRO A 161 24.05 12.51 6.74
CA PRO A 161 23.45 11.44 5.95
C PRO A 161 22.21 10.80 6.60
N GLN A 162 22.09 10.87 7.93
CA GLN A 162 20.94 10.37 8.70
C GLN A 162 19.70 11.27 8.63
N ASP A 163 19.83 12.53 8.21
CA ASP A 163 18.72 13.49 8.06
C ASP A 163 18.04 13.43 6.69
N ALA A 164 18.17 12.31 5.98
CA ALA A 164 17.44 12.09 4.75
C ALA A 164 15.93 12.06 5.02
N THR A 165 15.16 12.84 4.26
CA THR A 165 13.69 12.76 4.31
C THR A 165 13.25 11.35 3.90
N TYR A 166 12.07 10.92 4.35
CA TYR A 166 11.46 9.67 3.90
C TYR A 166 11.52 9.51 2.37
N PHE A 167 11.28 10.60 1.62
CA PHE A 167 11.30 10.57 0.15
C PHE A 167 12.70 10.42 -0.44
N GLU A 168 13.70 11.10 0.12
CA GLU A 168 15.09 10.94 -0.35
C GLU A 168 15.64 9.55 -0.01
N ILE A 169 15.22 8.97 1.12
CA ILE A 169 15.55 7.58 1.45
C ILE A 169 14.96 6.65 0.39
N VAL A 170 13.67 6.80 0.06
CA VAL A 170 13.01 5.98 -0.98
C VAL A 170 13.69 6.14 -2.34
N GLU A 171 14.03 7.37 -2.75
CA GLU A 171 14.73 7.62 -4.02
C GLU A 171 16.14 7.04 -4.04
N LYS A 172 16.93 7.25 -2.99
CA LYS A 172 18.29 6.68 -2.88
C LYS A 172 18.26 5.15 -2.80
N ALA A 173 17.22 4.59 -2.18
CA ALA A 173 17.05 3.15 -2.04
C ALA A 173 16.55 2.46 -3.32
N ARG A 174 16.04 3.22 -4.31
CA ARG A 174 15.46 2.69 -5.55
C ARG A 174 16.38 1.72 -6.29
N HIS A 175 17.69 1.96 -6.24
CA HIS A 175 18.70 1.12 -6.92
C HIS A 175 19.42 0.14 -5.98
N LEU A 176 19.08 0.12 -4.69
CA LEU A 176 19.69 -0.79 -3.72
C LEU A 176 19.12 -2.21 -3.84
N LEU A 177 17.90 -2.36 -4.37
CA LEU A 177 17.33 -3.65 -4.69
C LEU A 177 17.90 -4.12 -6.04
N THR A 178 18.86 -5.05 -5.98
CA THR A 178 19.51 -5.62 -7.17
C THR A 178 18.89 -6.93 -7.64
N ASP A 179 18.06 -7.57 -6.80
CA ASP A 179 17.36 -8.82 -7.09
C ASP A 179 15.89 -8.65 -6.69
N ASP A 180 15.11 -8.04 -7.59
CA ASP A 180 13.70 -7.69 -7.37
C ASP A 180 12.82 -8.17 -8.53
N ASP A 181 13.29 -9.11 -9.35
CA ASP A 181 12.53 -9.63 -10.50
C ASP A 181 11.52 -10.72 -10.10
N TRP A 182 11.58 -11.21 -8.86
CA TRP A 182 10.73 -12.31 -8.35
C TRP A 182 9.23 -11.99 -8.33
N TRP A 183 8.86 -10.70 -8.29
CA TRP A 183 7.46 -10.25 -8.37
C TRP A 183 7.05 -9.79 -9.77
N ILE A 184 7.92 -9.97 -10.77
CA ILE A 184 7.56 -9.84 -12.18
C ILE A 184 6.76 -11.08 -12.58
N VAL A 185 5.45 -11.02 -12.36
CA VAL A 185 4.54 -12.07 -12.78
C VAL A 185 4.28 -11.94 -14.28
N ARG A 186 4.62 -12.97 -15.05
CA ARG A 186 4.16 -13.11 -16.44
C ARG A 186 2.70 -13.51 -16.41
N ALA A 187 1.81 -12.52 -16.35
CA ALA A 187 0.39 -12.75 -16.46
C ALA A 187 0.07 -13.21 -17.88
N GLU A 188 0.00 -14.52 -18.10
CA GLU A 188 -0.74 -15.05 -19.24
C GLU A 188 -2.22 -14.75 -19.03
N ARG A 189 -2.93 -14.39 -20.10
CA ARG A 189 -4.35 -14.08 -20.01
C ARG A 189 -5.10 -15.35 -19.63
N ASP A 190 -5.50 -15.47 -18.38
CA ASP A 190 -6.40 -16.53 -17.95
C ASP A 190 -7.81 -16.26 -18.55
N PRO A 191 -8.33 -17.16 -19.41
CA PRO A 191 -9.64 -16.98 -20.05
C PRO A 191 -10.81 -17.04 -19.06
N THR A 192 -10.58 -17.49 -17.83
CA THR A 192 -11.60 -17.57 -16.77
C THR A 192 -11.70 -16.30 -15.94
N THR A 193 -10.66 -15.44 -15.97
CA THR A 193 -10.74 -14.09 -15.41
C THR A 193 -11.79 -13.29 -16.18
N ARG A 194 -12.92 -13.01 -15.52
CA ARG A 194 -13.96 -12.15 -16.09
C ARG A 194 -13.34 -10.77 -16.37
N PRO A 195 -13.47 -10.23 -17.59
CA PRO A 195 -13.06 -8.86 -17.84
C PRO A 195 -13.87 -7.94 -16.91
N THR A 196 -13.18 -7.19 -16.06
CA THR A 196 -13.76 -6.00 -15.42
C THR A 196 -14.04 -4.94 -16.48
#